data_AF-A0A8S3D0L1-F1
#
_entry.id   AF-A0A8S3D0L1-F1
#
_cell.length_a   1.000
_cell.length_b   1.000
_cell.length_c   1.000
_cell.angle_alpha   90.00
_cell.angle_beta   90.00
_cell.angle_gamma   90.00
#
_symmetry.space_group_name_H-M   'P 1'
#
loop_
_entity.id
_entity.type
_entity.pdbx_description
1 polymer ?
#
loop_
_entity_poly.entity_id
_entity_poly.type
_entity_poly.pdbx_seq_one_letter_code
_entity_poly.pdbx_strand_id
1 'polypeptide(L)' 'IEAISQRRESASKDMERRIVTQLLACLDELSRLPMTRVVIIGSTNRPDSLDPALRRAGRFDH' A
#
# COMPACT_ATOMS: atom_id res chain seq x y z
N ILE A 1 5.12 -4.41 -6.67
CA ILE A 1 4.08 -3.46 -6.22
C ILE A 1 4.32 -2.03 -6.69
N GLU A 2 5.55 -1.66 -7.06
CA GLU A 2 5.97 -0.28 -7.36
C GLU A 2 5.13 0.48 -8.39
N ALA A 3 4.54 -0.21 -9.38
CA ALA A 3 3.78 0.43 -10.46
C ALA A 3 2.49 1.14 -9.98
N ILE A 4 1.92 0.71 -8.86
CA ILE A 4 0.62 1.19 -8.36
C ILE A 4 0.70 1.84 -6.98
N SER A 5 1.91 1.95 -6.42
CA SER A 5 2.16 2.37 -5.04
C SER A 5 3.23 3.46 -4.93
N GLN A 6 3.53 4.14 -6.04
CA GLN A 6 4.46 5.26 -6.06
C GLN A 6 3.98 6.38 -5.12
N ARG A 7 4.93 7.20 -4.65
CA ARG A 7 4.61 8.40 -3.88
C ARG A 7 3.53 9.23 -4.60
N ARG A 8 2.55 9.71 -3.85
CA ARG A 8 1.48 10.59 -4.35
C ARG A 8 1.99 11.86 -5.02
N GLU A 9 3.20 12.28 -4.66
CA GLU A 9 3.95 13.42 -5.21
C GLU A 9 4.42 13.15 -6.65
N SER A 10 4.89 11.93 -6.93
CA SER A 10 5.38 11.50 -8.24
C SER A 10 4.29 10.91 -9.13
N ALA A 11 3.12 10.60 -8.58
CA ALA A 11 1.96 10.12 -9.33
C ALA A 11 1.46 11.23 -10.27
N SER A 12 1.71 11.06 -11.57
CA SER A 12 1.40 12.05 -12.60
C SER A 12 -0.11 12.13 -12.89
N LYS A 13 -0.90 11.14 -12.44
CA LYS A 13 -2.33 11.03 -12.73
C LYS A 13 -3.12 10.93 -11.42
N ASP A 14 -4.17 11.73 -11.27
CA ASP A 14 -5.08 11.64 -10.11
C ASP A 14 -5.69 10.25 -9.94
N MET A 15 -5.81 9.49 -11.03
CA MET A 15 -6.22 8.09 -11.00
C MET A 15 -5.26 7.22 -10.17
N GLU A 16 -3.95 7.39 -10.32
CA GLU A 16 -2.94 6.61 -9.58
C GLU A 16 -3.04 6.91 -8.08
N ARG A 17 -3.24 8.18 -7.70
CA ARG A 17 -3.45 8.57 -6.30
C ARG A 17 -4.69 7.90 -5.68
N ARG A 18 -5.77 7.77 -6.46
CA ARG A 18 -6.99 7.09 -6.01
C ARG A 18 -6.77 5.59 -5.83
N ILE A 19 -6.02 4.95 -6.73
CA ILE A 19 -5.66 3.53 -6.62
C ILE A 19 -4.85 3.27 -5.35
N VAL A 20 -3.83 4.09 -5.07
CA VAL A 20 -3.03 3.99 -3.84
C VAL A 20 -3.93 4.13 -2.60
N THR A 21 -4.83 5.11 -2.60
CA THR A 21 -5.73 5.36 -1.47
C THR A 21 -6.68 4.19 -1.23
N GLN A 22 -7.23 3.61 -2.30
CA GLN A 22 -8.13 2.46 -2.20
C GLN A 22 -7.39 1.22 -1.72
N LEU A 23 -6.17 0.99 -2.21
CA LEU A 23 -5.33 -0.11 -1.75
C LEU A 23 -5.08 -0.01 -0.24
N LEU A 24 -4.74 1.18 0.27
CA LEU A 24 -4.55 1.40 1.71
C LEU A 24 -5.81 1.09 2.52
N ALA A 25 -6.98 1.53 2.04
CA ALA A 25 -8.25 1.25 2.71
C ALA A 25 -8.53 -0.25 2.81
N CYS A 26 -8.29 -1.01 1.73
CA CYS A 26 -8.45 -2.46 1.74
C CYS A 26 -7.46 -3.15 2.70
N LEU A 27 -6.20 -2.69 2.76
CA LEU A 27 -5.21 -3.23 3.70
C LEU A 27 -5.61 -2.99 5.16
N ASP A 28 -6.14 -1.80 5.47
CA ASP A 28 -6.62 -1.46 6.81
C ASP A 28 -7.85 -2.29 7.19
N GLU A 29 -8.76 -2.53 6.25
CA GLU A 29 -9.95 -3.35 6.46
C GLU A 29 -9.58 -4.82 6.72
N LEU A 30 -8.69 -5.39 5.90
CA LEU A 30 -8.19 -6.76 6.07
C LEU A 30 -7.49 -6.96 7.42
N SER A 31 -6.72 -5.96 7.86
CA SER A 31 -6.01 -6.02 9.15
C SER A 31 -6.94 -5.94 10.37
N ARG A 32 -8.16 -5.41 10.19
CA ARG A 32 -9.18 -5.31 11.26
C ARG A 32 -10.08 -6.53 11.35
N LEU A 33 -10.07 -7.45 10.39
CA LEU A 33 -10.94 -8.63 10.39
C LEU A 33 -10.35 -9.72 11.30
N PRO A 34 -10.92 -9.97 12.50
CA PRO A 34 -10.33 -10.88 13.50
C PRO A 34 -10.43 -12.36 13.10
N MET A 35 -11.28 -12.70 12.14
CA MET A 35 -11.58 -14.07 11.70
C MET A 35 -10.73 -14.51 10.50
N THR A 36 -9.97 -13.61 9.87
CA THR A 36 -9.28 -13.89 8.60
C THR A 36 -7.79 -13.59 8.75
N ARG A 37 -6.96 -14.64 8.88
CA ARG A 37 -5.50 -14.51 8.89
C ARG A 37 -5.00 -14.38 7.45
N VAL A 38 -4.98 -13.15 6.92
CA VAL A 38 -4.41 -12.84 5.61
C VAL A 38 -3.00 -12.31 5.78
N VAL A 39 -2.04 -12.91 5.07
CA VAL A 39 -0.65 -12.41 4.99
C VAL A 39 -0.45 -11.79 3.62
N ILE A 40 0.12 -10.58 3.59
CA ILE A 40 0.30 -9.81 2.37
C ILE A 40 1.80 -9.69 2.10
N ILE A 41 2.24 -10.21 0.96
CA ILE A 41 3.65 -10.19 0.56
C ILE A 41 3.78 -9.29 -0.66
N GLY A 42 4.60 -8.25 -0.53
CA GLY A 42 4.93 -7.33 -1.62
C GLY A 42 6.37 -7.49 -2.05
N SER A 43 6.64 -7.43 -3.35
CA SER A 43 7.99 -7.28 -3.89
C SER A 43 8.16 -5.92 -4.56
N THR A 44 9.30 -5.27 -4.29
CA THR A 44 9.69 -4.00 -4.92
C THR A 44 11.21 -3.96 -5.09
N ASN A 45 11.67 -3.49 -6.24
CA ASN A 45 13.09 -3.22 -6.49
C ASN A 45 13.46 -1.78 -6.07
N ARG A 46 12.46 -0.96 -5.72
CA ARG A 46 12.60 0.46 -5.36
C ARG A 46 11.83 0.77 -4.08
N PRO A 47 12.28 0.25 -2.92
CA PRO A 47 11.63 0.46 -1.62
C PRO A 47 11.30 1.94 -1.34
N ASP A 48 12.20 2.86 -1.66
CA ASP A 48 12.10 4.28 -1.27
C ASP A 48 11.12 5.10 -2.12
N SER A 49 10.74 4.56 -3.28
CA SER A 49 9.75 5.16 -4.18
C SER A 49 8.29 4.89 -3.77
N LEU A 50 8.08 3.98 -2.82
CA LEU A 50 6.75 3.63 -2.33
C LEU A 50 6.15 4.74 -1.45
N ASP A 51 4.82 4.84 -1.46
CA ASP A 51 4.09 5.72 -0.55
C ASP A 51 4.41 5.34 0.92
N PRO A 52 4.90 6.26 1.75
CA PRO A 52 5.27 5.96 3.14
C PRO A 52 4.12 5.39 3.97
N ALA A 53 2.86 5.67 3.60
CA ALA A 53 1.71 5.14 4.32
C ALA A 53 1.59 3.61 4.18
N LEU A 54 2.16 2.99 3.15
CA LEU A 54 2.16 1.52 2.99
C LEU A 54 3.05 0.82 4.04
N ARG A 55 4.03 1.53 4.59
CA ARG A 55 4.99 1.00 5.58
C ARG A 55 4.59 1.26 7.04
N ARG A 56 3.42 1.82 7.28
CA ARG A 56 2.92 2.03 8.65
C ARG A 56 2.56 0.69 9.28
N ALA A 57 2.66 0.63 10.61
CA ALA A 57 2.34 -0.56 11.39
C ALA A 57 0.96 -1.14 11.02
N GLY A 58 0.90 -2.47 10.85
CA GLY A 58 -0.30 -3.18 10.40
C GLY A 58 -0.51 -3.17 8.88
N ARG A 59 0.53 -2.90 8.07
CA ARG A 59 0.50 -2.98 6.60
C ARG A 59 1.73 -3.74 6.07
N PHE A 60 2.73 -3.05 5.53
CA PHE A 60 4.03 -3.62 5.13
C PHE A 60 5.11 -3.19 6.12
N ASP A 61 5.02 -3.68 7.36
CA ASP A 61 5.90 -3.36 8.49
C ASP A 61 6.95 -4.44 8.81
N HIS A 62 7.11 -5.43 7.92
CA HIS A 62 8.07 -6.53 8.02
C HIS A 62 8.97 -6.62 6.79
#